data_AF-A0AA43FFL2-F1
#
_entry.id   AF-A0AA43FFL2-F1
#
_cell.length_a   1.000
_cell.length_b   1.000
_cell.length_c   1.000
_cell.angle_alpha   90.00
_cell.angle_beta   90.00
_cell.angle_gamma   90.00
#
_symmetry.space_group_name_H-M   'P 1'
#
loop_
_entity.id
_entity.type
_entity.pdbx_description
1 polymer ?
#
loop_
_entity_poly.entity_id
_entity_poly.type
_entity_poly.pdbx_seq_one_letter_code
_entity_poly.pdbx_strand_id
1 'polypeptide(L)' 'SGLNLGEGFADAGAITAERTELLGLADALAKQVTEIDEAVAAIEAGTYGVCSSCGQDIPAARLEARPSSTLCVSCKSKR' A
#
# COMPACT_ATOMS: atom_id res chain seq x y z
N SER A 1 -41.03 21.28 -21.79
CA SER A 1 -40.38 20.50 -20.73
C SER A 1 -38.89 20.46 -20.99
N GLY A 2 -38.13 21.40 -20.43
CA GLY A 2 -36.68 21.46 -20.58
C GLY A 2 -36.04 20.58 -19.52
N LEU A 3 -35.29 19.57 -19.93
CA LEU A 3 -34.47 18.78 -19.01
C LEU A 3 -33.32 19.66 -18.53
N ASN A 4 -33.31 19.98 -17.24
CA ASN A 4 -32.25 20.75 -16.60
C ASN A 4 -31.01 19.83 -16.46
N LEU A 5 -30.14 19.90 -17.47
CA LEU A 5 -28.93 19.10 -17.63
C LEU A 5 -27.71 19.70 -16.88
N GLY A 6 -27.95 20.56 -15.88
CA GLY A 6 -26.89 21.28 -15.15
C GLY A 6 -26.52 20.64 -13.81
N GLU A 7 -27.50 20.14 -13.06
CA GLU A 7 -27.30 19.78 -11.65
C GLU A 7 -26.68 18.39 -11.44
N GLY A 8 -26.84 17.43 -12.37
CA GLY A 8 -26.31 16.07 -12.20
C GLY A 8 -24.88 15.84 -12.70
N PHE A 9 -24.37 16.64 -13.65
CA PHE A 9 -23.07 16.40 -14.29
C PHE A 9 -21.89 16.90 -13.46
N ALA A 10 -22.05 18.02 -12.77
CA ALA A 10 -21.05 18.54 -11.85
C ALA A 10 -20.88 17.61 -10.63
N ASP A 11 -22.01 17.16 -10.07
CA ASP A 11 -22.03 16.22 -8.95
C ASP A 11 -21.49 14.84 -9.35
N ALA A 12 -21.82 14.34 -10.54
CA ALA A 12 -21.28 13.06 -11.01
C ALA A 12 -19.74 13.05 -11.11
N GLY A 13 -19.14 14.16 -11.53
CA GLY A 13 -17.69 14.34 -11.56
C GLY A 13 -17.08 14.36 -10.16
N ALA A 14 -17.66 15.14 -9.25
CA ALA A 14 -17.22 15.24 -7.86
C ALA A 14 -17.35 13.90 -7.11
N ILE A 15 -18.50 13.23 -7.21
CA ILE A 15 -18.75 11.90 -6.62
C ILE A 15 -17.75 10.86 -7.13
N THR A 16 -17.43 10.91 -8.43
CA THR A 16 -16.45 9.98 -9.02
C THR A 16 -15.04 10.24 -8.48
N ALA A 17 -14.65 11.51 -8.32
CA ALA A 17 -13.36 11.88 -7.75
C ALA A 17 -13.23 11.44 -6.29
N GLU A 18 -14.22 11.76 -5.45
CA GLU A 18 -14.26 11.35 -4.04
C GLU A 18 -14.21 9.83 -3.89
N ARG A 19 -14.99 9.10 -4.70
CA ARG A 19 -14.96 7.63 -4.70
C ARG A 19 -13.59 7.08 -5.08
N THR A 20 -12.92 7.69 -6.05
CA THR A 20 -11.59 7.26 -6.49
C THR A 20 -10.55 7.48 -5.40
N GLU A 21 -10.63 8.60 -4.67
CA GLU A 21 -9.76 8.86 -3.52
C GLU A 21 -9.96 7.80 -2.42
N LEU A 22 -11.21 7.53 -2.05
CA LEU A 22 -11.54 6.52 -1.04
C LEU A 22 -11.04 5.13 -1.42
N LEU A 23 -11.18 4.74 -2.70
CA LEU A 23 -10.65 3.48 -3.20
C LEU A 23 -9.11 3.42 -3.11
N GLY A 24 -8.42 4.50 -3.48
CA GLY A 24 -6.96 4.56 -3.36
C GLY A 24 -6.47 4.42 -1.92
N LEU A 25 -7.18 5.02 -0.96
CA LEU A 25 -6.90 4.87 0.47
C LEU A 25 -7.15 3.43 0.95
N ALA A 26 -8.27 2.84 0.54
CA ALA A 26 -8.62 1.46 0.89
C ALA A 26 -7.57 0.47 0.36
N ASP A 27 -7.13 0.62 -0.89
CA ASP A 27 -6.09 -0.22 -1.50
C ASP A 27 -4.75 -0.08 -0.78
N ALA A 28 -4.37 1.14 -0.39
CA ALA A 28 -3.16 1.39 0.36
C ALA A 28 -3.18 0.73 1.75
N LEU A 29 -4.32 0.81 2.45
CA LEU A 29 -4.50 0.18 3.76
C LEU A 29 -4.51 -1.35 3.65
N ALA A 30 -5.21 -1.92 2.67
CA ALA A 30 -5.21 -3.36 2.43
C ALA A 30 -3.79 -3.89 2.18
N LYS A 31 -3.00 -3.16 1.38
CA LYS A 31 -1.60 -3.51 1.13
C LYS A 31 -0.75 -3.43 2.40
N GLN A 32 -0.96 -2.44 3.27
CA GLN A 32 -0.24 -2.35 4.54
C GLN A 32 -0.54 -3.54 5.45
N VAL A 33 -1.79 -3.99 5.51
CA VAL A 33 -2.17 -5.19 6.28
C VAL A 33 -1.42 -6.41 5.75
N THR A 34 -1.40 -6.60 4.43
CA THR A 34 -0.62 -7.70 3.81
C THR A 34 0.87 -7.61 4.13
N GLU A 35 1.48 -6.43 4.05
CA GLU A 35 2.90 -6.26 4.41
C GLU A 35 3.16 -6.62 5.90
N ILE A 36 2.21 -6.32 6.80
CA ILE A 36 2.31 -6.70 8.21
C ILE A 36 2.19 -8.22 8.39
N ASP A 37 1.20 -8.85 7.75
CA ASP A 37 1.00 -10.30 7.83
C ASP A 37 2.23 -11.07 7.31
N GLU A 38 2.82 -10.62 6.19
CA GLU A 38 4.06 -11.19 5.67
C GLU A 38 5.23 -11.05 6.66
N ALA A 39 5.35 -9.91 7.32
CA ALA A 39 6.40 -9.69 8.31
C ALA A 39 6.23 -10.58 9.56
N VAL A 40 5.00 -10.76 10.03
CA VAL A 40 4.68 -11.69 11.12
C VAL A 40 5.04 -13.11 10.71
N ALA A 41 4.64 -13.55 9.52
CA ALA A 41 4.99 -14.88 9.01
C ALA A 41 6.52 -15.07 8.89
N ALA A 42 7.26 -14.03 8.50
CA ALA A 42 8.72 -14.09 8.47
C ALA A 42 9.34 -14.21 9.87
N ILE A 43 8.75 -13.59 10.90
CA ILE A 43 9.18 -13.77 12.29
C ILE A 43 8.97 -15.21 12.72
N GLU A 44 7.79 -15.78 12.47
CA GLU A 44 7.47 -17.17 12.80
C GLU A 44 8.38 -18.18 12.07
N ALA A 45 8.74 -17.88 10.82
CA ALA A 45 9.67 -18.67 10.02
C ALA A 45 11.15 -18.46 10.38
N GLY A 46 11.48 -17.49 11.25
CA GLY A 46 12.86 -17.13 11.58
C GLY A 46 13.63 -16.43 10.45
N THR A 47 12.94 -15.89 9.45
CA THR A 47 13.51 -15.20 8.28
C THR A 47 13.32 -13.68 8.33
N TYR A 48 12.77 -13.16 9.42
CA TYR A 48 12.60 -11.72 9.62
C TYR A 48 13.93 -10.97 9.50
N GLY A 49 13.89 -9.87 8.77
CA GLY A 49 15.08 -9.07 8.47
C GLY A 49 15.85 -9.52 7.22
N VAL A 50 15.42 -10.57 6.52
CA VAL A 50 16.01 -10.98 5.24
C VAL A 50 15.12 -10.52 4.08
N CYS A 51 15.72 -9.93 3.05
CA CYS A 51 15.01 -9.48 1.86
C CYS A 51 14.44 -10.66 1.07
N SER A 52 13.12 -10.70 0.89
CA SER A 52 12.42 -11.77 0.16
C SER A 52 12.77 -11.84 -1.33
N SER A 53 13.38 -10.79 -1.90
CA SER A 53 13.76 -10.74 -3.31
C SER A 53 15.22 -11.13 -3.60
N CYS A 54 16.17 -10.79 -2.72
CA CYS A 54 17.59 -11.02 -2.98
C CYS A 54 18.30 -11.83 -1.89
N GLY A 55 17.60 -12.17 -0.80
CA GLY A 55 18.15 -12.93 0.32
C GLY A 55 19.19 -12.20 1.17
N GLN A 56 19.42 -10.91 0.91
CA GLN A 56 20.34 -10.09 1.71
C GLN A 56 19.64 -9.48 2.92
N ASP A 57 20.40 -9.15 3.96
CA ASP A 57 19.86 -8.51 5.16
C ASP A 57 19.25 -7.13 4.85
N ILE A 58 18.13 -6.85 5.52
CA ILE A 58 17.48 -5.55 5.54
C ILE A 58 18.14 -4.73 6.66
N PRO A 59 18.64 -3.52 6.38
CA PRO A 59 19.30 -2.70 7.41
C PRO A 59 18.39 -2.45 8.62
N ALA A 60 18.94 -2.61 9.83
CA ALA A 60 18.19 -2.44 11.08
C ALA A 60 17.46 -1.09 11.17
N ALA A 61 18.13 0.02 10.82
CA ALA A 61 17.53 1.36 10.79
C ALA A 61 16.27 1.44 9.93
N ARG A 62 16.16 0.59 8.89
CA ARG A 62 14.97 0.52 8.05
C ARG A 62 13.85 -0.30 8.68
N LEU A 63 14.17 -1.39 9.38
CA LEU A 63 13.20 -2.17 10.14
C LEU A 63 12.69 -1.37 11.34
N GLU A 64 13.53 -0.55 11.97
CA GLU A 64 13.11 0.38 13.02
C GLU A 64 12.11 1.43 12.49
N ALA A 65 12.37 1.98 11.31
CA ALA A 65 11.47 2.94 10.67
C ALA A 65 10.20 2.27 10.10
N ARG A 66 10.33 1.06 9.57
CA ARG A 66 9.25 0.28 8.92
C ARG A 66 9.42 -1.22 9.22
N PRO A 67 8.84 -1.71 10.34
CA PRO A 67 8.99 -3.10 10.76
C PRO A 67 8.38 -4.12 9.80
N SER A 68 7.29 -3.76 9.11
CA SER A 68 6.59 -4.63 8.16
C SER A 68 7.33 -4.86 6.84
N SER A 69 8.58 -4.43 6.75
CA SER A 69 9.24 -4.35 5.46
C SER A 69 9.94 -5.64 5.07
N THR A 70 9.51 -6.22 3.95
CA THR A 70 9.99 -7.53 3.44
C THR A 70 11.08 -7.43 2.36
N LEU A 71 11.43 -6.22 1.92
CA LEU A 71 12.42 -5.98 0.85
C LEU A 71 13.51 -5.04 1.31
N CYS A 72 14.75 -5.18 0.84
CA CYS A 72 15.79 -4.16 1.05
C CYS A 72 15.51 -2.88 0.23
N VAL A 73 16.21 -1.78 0.54
CA VAL A 73 16.03 -0.49 -0.16
C VAL A 73 16.24 -0.64 -1.67
N SER A 74 17.32 -1.32 -2.08
CA SER A 74 17.68 -1.52 -3.48
C SER A 74 16.66 -2.37 -4.26
N CYS A 75 15.98 -3.32 -3.61
CA CYS A 75 14.92 -4.10 -4.24
C CYS A 75 13.61 -3.32 -4.27
N LYS A 76 13.29 -2.56 -3.22
CA LYS A 76 12.08 -1.72 -3.17
C LYS A 76 12.12 -0.59 -4.21
N SER A 77 13.29 -0.02 -4.50
CA SER A 77 13.43 1.06 -5.49
C SER A 77 13.32 0.59 -6.95
N LYS A 78 13.36 -0.72 -7.20
CA LYS A 78 13.22 -1.32 -8.53
C LYS A 78 11.81 -1.84 -8.82
N ARG A 79 10.91 -1.74 -7.84
CA ARG A 79 9.52 -2.20 -7.91
C ARG A 79 8.55 -1.04 -8.06
#